data_AF-A0A6A6E218-F1
#
_entry.id   AF-A0A6A6E218-F1
#
_cell.length_a   1.000
_cell.length_b   1.000
_cell.length_c   1.000
_cell.angle_alpha   90.00
_cell.angle_beta   90.00
_cell.angle_gamma   90.00
#
_symmetry.space_group_name_H-M   'P 1'
#
loop_
_entity.id
_entity.type
_entity.pdbx_description
1 polymer ?
#
loop_
_entity_poly.entity_id
_entity_poly.type
_entity_poly.pdbx_seq_one_letter_code
_entity_poly.pdbx_strand_id
1 'polypeptide(L)'
;LIAFNTLYGDHTALNQARLVAGTLLDYKIAHHFHAYIGDNASNNNKGLVTGLNKFLGINLSMNARIRCAGHILNLIIKATIYSKSIG
;
A
#
# COMPACT_ATOMS: atom_id res chain seq x y z
N LEU A 1 8.23 9.95 -10.22
CA LEU A 1 7.79 10.18 -8.83
C LEU A 1 6.86 11.39 -8.84
N ILE A 2 5.61 11.26 -8.34
CA ILE A 2 4.64 12.38 -8.35
C ILE A 2 4.44 13.02 -6.97
N ALA A 3 4.73 12.30 -5.89
CA ALA A 3 4.71 12.86 -4.54
C ALA A 3 5.61 12.06 -3.61
N PHE A 4 6.12 12.74 -2.57
CA PHE A 4 6.80 12.13 -1.44
C PHE A 4 6.39 12.87 -0.18
N ASN A 5 5.28 12.44 0.42
CA ASN A 5 4.67 13.13 1.55
C ASN A 5 5.17 12.55 2.87
N THR A 6 5.46 13.44 3.82
CA THR A 6 5.74 13.03 5.20
C THR A 6 4.43 12.70 5.90
N LEU A 7 4.35 11.52 6.51
CA LEU A 7 3.26 11.15 7.39
C LEU A 7 3.60 11.54 8.82
N TYR A 8 2.87 12.53 9.36
CA TYR A 8 2.96 12.92 10.76
C TYR A 8 1.89 12.19 11.59
N GLY A 9 2.27 11.71 12.77
CA GLY A 9 1.41 10.93 13.67
C GLY A 9 1.41 9.43 13.36
N ASP A 10 0.36 8.72 13.77
CA ASP A 10 0.34 7.25 13.69
C ASP A 10 0.37 6.73 12.25
N HIS A 11 1.18 5.69 12.04
CA HIS A 11 1.37 5.02 10.76
C HIS A 11 0.21 4.11 10.36
N THR A 12 -1.04 4.51 10.62
CA THR A 12 -2.23 3.71 10.33
C THR A 12 -2.58 3.69 8.84
N ALA A 13 -3.30 2.65 8.41
CA ALA A 13 -3.80 2.52 7.05
C ALA A 13 -4.69 3.70 6.63
N LEU A 14 -5.48 4.25 7.56
CA LEU A 14 -6.36 5.39 7.30
C LEU A 14 -5.57 6.69 7.08
N ASN A 15 -4.53 6.93 7.88
CA ASN A 15 -3.68 8.12 7.73
C ASN A 15 -2.89 8.07 6.41
N GLN A 16 -2.39 6.89 6.04
CA GLN A 16 -1.77 6.66 4.74
C GLN A 16 -2.76 6.88 3.60
N ALA A 17 -3.97 6.32 3.69
CA ALA A 17 -5.02 6.51 2.68
C ALA A 17 -5.35 8.00 2.48
N ARG A 18 -5.43 8.77 3.56
CA ARG A 18 -5.70 10.22 3.49
C ARG A 18 -4.63 10.96 2.69
N LEU A 19 -3.35 10.68 2.93
CA LEU A 19 -2.24 11.32 2.20
C LEU A 19 -2.22 10.92 0.72
N VAL A 20 -2.40 9.63 0.44
CA VAL A 20 -2.44 9.13 -0.95
C VAL A 20 -3.64 9.73 -1.69
N ALA A 21 -4.82 9.74 -1.07
CA ALA A 21 -6.01 10.34 -1.66
C ALA A 21 -5.82 11.83 -1.97
N GLY A 22 -5.23 12.60 -1.04
CA GLY A 22 -4.89 14.00 -1.28
C GLY A 22 -4.01 14.18 -2.51
N THR A 23 -2.94 13.39 -2.63
CA THR A 23 -2.08 13.41 -3.83
C THR A 23 -2.84 13.08 -5.11
N LEU A 24 -3.67 12.03 -5.10
CA LEU A 24 -4.43 11.64 -6.29
C LEU A 24 -5.42 12.73 -6.75
N LEU A 25 -5.98 13.48 -5.79
CA LEU A 25 -6.85 14.62 -6.05
C LEU A 25 -6.07 15.84 -6.57
N ASP A 26 -4.94 16.18 -5.94
CA ASP A 26 -4.08 17.30 -6.35
C ASP A 26 -3.62 17.16 -7.81
N TYR A 27 -3.30 15.92 -8.21
CA TYR A 27 -2.90 15.58 -9.58
C TYR A 27 -4.08 15.27 -10.52
N LYS A 28 -5.33 15.32 -10.03
CA LYS A 28 -6.56 15.02 -10.79
C LYS A 28 -6.57 13.64 -11.45
N ILE A 29 -5.93 12.65 -10.82
CA ILE A 29 -5.82 11.26 -11.32
C ILE A 29 -6.64 10.26 -10.51
N ALA A 30 -7.41 10.70 -9.51
CA ALA A 30 -8.22 9.84 -8.66
C ALA A 30 -9.15 8.89 -9.44
N HIS A 31 -9.82 9.37 -10.50
CA HIS A 31 -10.71 8.55 -11.33
C HIS A 31 -9.97 7.51 -12.20
N HIS A 32 -8.65 7.63 -12.36
CA HIS A 32 -7.83 6.68 -13.09
C HIS A 32 -7.11 5.68 -12.17
N PHE A 33 -7.38 5.74 -10.87
CA PHE A 33 -6.74 4.88 -9.88
C PHE A 33 -7.49 3.55 -9.72
N HIS A 34 -6.96 2.50 -10.36
CA HIS A 34 -7.61 1.18 -10.42
C HIS A 34 -6.86 0.09 -9.66
N ALA A 35 -5.55 0.26 -9.46
CA ALA A 35 -4.68 -0.71 -8.82
C ALA A 35 -3.47 -0.01 -8.19
N TYR A 36 -2.83 -0.66 -7.22
CA TYR A 36 -1.62 -0.15 -6.60
C TYR A 36 -0.66 -1.26 -6.21
N ILE A 37 0.62 -0.91 -6.12
CA ILE A 37 1.68 -1.78 -5.62
C ILE A 37 2.06 -1.32 -4.21
N GLY A 38 2.10 -2.24 -3.26
CA GLY A 38 2.57 -2.00 -1.89
C GLY A 38 3.41 -3.16 -1.37
N ASP A 39 4.32 -2.88 -0.44
CA ASP A 39 5.04 -3.92 0.30
C ASP A 39 4.09 -4.67 1.25
N ASN A 40 4.51 -5.79 1.83
CA ASN A 40 3.66 -6.69 2.62
C ASN A 40 3.37 -6.20 4.05
N ALA A 41 3.36 -4.89 4.30
CA ALA A 41 2.90 -4.33 5.55
C ALA A 41 1.37 -4.49 5.71
N SER A 42 0.92 -4.73 6.94
CA SER A 42 -0.50 -4.87 7.29
C SER A 42 -1.32 -3.62 6.97
N ASN A 43 -0.70 -2.44 7.05
CA ASN A 43 -1.37 -1.16 6.78
C ASN A 43 -1.68 -0.96 5.30
N ASN A 44 -0.92 -1.61 4.40
CA ASN A 44 -1.20 -1.63 2.96
C ASN A 44 -2.25 -2.68 2.58
N ASN A 45 -2.95 -3.27 3.53
CA ASN A 45 -3.94 -4.30 3.28
C ASN A 45 -5.34 -3.70 3.14
N LYS A 46 -6.39 -4.41 3.58
CA LYS A 46 -7.79 -3.98 3.47
C LYS A 46 -8.04 -2.56 3.99
N GLY A 47 -7.33 -2.14 5.04
CA GLY A 47 -7.49 -0.81 5.65
C GLY A 47 -7.18 0.36 4.69
N LEU A 48 -6.15 0.22 3.85
CA LEU A 48 -5.78 1.27 2.89
C LEU A 48 -6.85 1.39 1.80
N VAL A 49 -7.33 0.26 1.28
CA VAL A 49 -8.41 0.21 0.27
C VAL A 49 -9.68 0.85 0.80
N THR A 50 -10.10 0.47 2.01
CA THR A 50 -11.28 1.06 2.66
C THR A 50 -11.14 2.57 2.84
N GLY A 51 -9.95 3.04 3.28
CA GLY A 51 -9.67 4.47 3.41
C GLY A 51 -9.72 5.21 2.08
N LEU A 52 -9.12 4.66 1.02
CA LEU A 52 -9.11 5.26 -0.31
C LEU A 52 -10.51 5.34 -0.91
N ASN A 53 -11.31 4.27 -0.81
CA ASN A 53 -12.71 4.29 -1.25
C ASN A 53 -13.51 5.37 -0.52
N LYS A 54 -13.30 5.51 0.80
CA LYS A 54 -13.94 6.55 1.60
C LYS A 54 -13.55 7.96 1.15
N PHE A 55 -12.26 8.22 0.93
CA PHE A 55 -11.78 9.59 0.63
C PHE A 55 -11.97 10.01 -0.82
N LEU A 56 -11.95 9.07 -1.76
CA LEU A 56 -12.03 9.35 -3.19
C LEU A 56 -13.44 9.12 -3.78
N GLY A 57 -14.34 8.47 -3.03
CA GLY A 57 -15.66 8.11 -3.54
C GLY A 57 -15.60 7.09 -4.70
N ILE A 58 -14.54 6.28 -4.75
CA ILE A 58 -14.33 5.25 -5.77
C ILE A 58 -14.64 3.85 -5.21
N ASN A 59 -14.71 2.86 -6.10
CA ASN A 59 -14.84 1.45 -5.74
C ASN A 59 -13.60 0.65 -6.15
N LEU A 60 -12.52 0.85 -5.40
CA LEU A 60 -11.31 0.06 -5.53
C LEU A 60 -11.55 -1.34 -4.95
N SER A 61 -11.32 -2.37 -5.77
CA SER A 61 -11.42 -3.76 -5.34
C SER A 61 -10.39 -4.11 -4.27
N MET A 62 -10.73 -5.01 -3.34
CA MET A 62 -9.76 -5.58 -2.41
C MET A 62 -8.63 -6.35 -3.14
N ASN A 63 -8.89 -6.78 -4.38
CA ASN A 63 -7.90 -7.45 -5.24
C ASN A 63 -7.09 -6.46 -6.08
N ALA A 64 -7.30 -5.15 -5.94
CA ALA A 64 -6.56 -4.12 -6.67
C ALA A 64 -5.11 -3.96 -6.18
N ARG A 65 -4.75 -4.61 -5.07
CA ARG A 65 -3.39 -4.60 -4.52
C ARG A 65 -2.53 -5.66 -5.19
N ILE A 66 -1.44 -5.21 -5.77
CA ILE A 66 -0.33 -6.05 -6.23
C ILE A 66 0.77 -6.00 -5.16
N ARG A 67 1.30 -7.17 -4.76
CA ARG A 67 2.40 -7.24 -3.80
C ARG A 67 3.72 -6.84 -4.46
N CYS A 68 4.54 -6.04 -3.79
CA CYS A 68 5.86 -5.67 -4.29
C CYS A 68 6.77 -6.91 -4.48
N ALA A 69 7.27 -7.12 -5.70
CA ALA A 69 8.14 -8.26 -6.03
C ALA A 69 9.41 -8.30 -5.19
N GLY A 70 10.04 -7.14 -4.94
CA GLY A 70 11.22 -7.05 -4.08
C GLY A 70 10.95 -7.52 -2.65
N HIS A 71 9.76 -7.24 -2.12
CA HIS A 71 9.37 -7.74 -0.80
C HIS A 71 9.19 -9.26 -0.83
N ILE A 72 8.55 -9.82 -1.86
CA ILE A 72 8.40 -11.28 -2.01
C ILE A 72 9.76 -11.98 -2.10
N LEU A 73 10.70 -11.45 -2.89
CA LEU A 73 12.06 -11.99 -2.98
C LEU A 73 12.78 -11.95 -1.63
N ASN A 74 12.68 -10.85 -0.89
CA ASN A 74 13.25 -10.75 0.45
C ASN A 74 12.68 -11.80 1.42
N LEU A 75 11.37 -12.08 1.36
CA LEU A 75 10.76 -13.13 2.16
C LEU A 75 11.25 -14.52 1.77
N ILE A 76 11.38 -14.80 0.46
CA ILE A 76 11.92 -16.08 -0.05
C ILE A 76 13.35 -16.27 0.43
N ILE A 77 14.23 -15.28 0.24
CA ILE A 77 15.63 -15.34 0.65
C ILE A 77 15.75 -15.58 2.16
N LYS A 78 14.98 -14.85 2.98
CA LYS A 78 14.94 -15.05 4.42
C LYS A 78 14.53 -16.48 4.77
N ALA A 79 13.46 -16.99 4.15
CA ALA A 79 13.03 -18.36 4.39
C ALA A 79 14.13 -19.37 4.00
N THR A 80 14.76 -19.22 2.83
CA THR A 80 15.79 -20.16 2.34
C THR A 80 17.09 -20.13 3.16
N ILE A 81 17.55 -18.94 3.56
CA ILE A 81 18.81 -18.80 4.33
C ILE A 81 18.58 -19.21 5.79
N TYR A 82 17.48 -18.76 6.41
CA TYR A 82 17.25 -18.96 7.84
C TYR A 82 16.52 -20.27 8.17
N SER A 83 15.93 -20.99 7.19
CA SER A 83 15.38 -22.34 7.43
C SER A 83 16.45 -23.39 7.77
N LYS A 84 17.75 -23.07 7.61
CA LYS A 84 18.86 -23.98 7.92
C LYS A 84 19.46 -23.82 9.32
N SER A 85 18.96 -22.89 10.15
CA SER A 85 19.48 -22.65 11.52
C SER A 85 18.60 -23.25 12.63
N ILE A 86 17.57 -24.02 12.28
CA ILE A 86 16.72 -24.74 13.24
C ILE A 86 16.66 -26.20 12.80
N GLY A 87 17.78 -26.89 13.00
CA GLY A 87 17.97 -28.32 12.80
C GLY A 87 19.04 -28.79 13.75
#